data_AF-A0A379X258-F1
#
_entry.id   AF-A0A379X258-F1
#
_cell.length_a   1.000
_cell.length_b   1.000
_cell.length_c   1.000
_cell.angle_alpha   90.00
_cell.angle_beta   90.00
_cell.angle_gamma   90.00
#
_symmetry.space_group_name_H-M   'P 1'
#
loop_
_entity.id
_entity.type
_entity.pdbx_description
1 polymer ?
#
loop_
_entity_poly.entity_id
_entity_poly.type
_entity_poly.pdbx_seq_one_letter_code
_entity_poly.pdbx_strand_id
1 'polypeptide(L)'
;MVTIDGHNYNATKVGAGWQFTPGNAIPDGSYNITVTVEDKAGNTATSKPLPVVIDTTAEIESVTLVTDSGDSDVDNITKVDKPQFSIVTADDITHVRVKIDNAANWIELTKGGDGRWIFNVGSALPDGKHTLLVDVTDIAGNVAQETLQFTIDTTLREPTIVLDPTHDTGDDTNDNLTRINKPVFIIGNVDNDVSHIVVHIDGRDYTIENTGGNLTFTPDQPLSDGQHTISVTVTDIAGNTKTSAELQIEIDTQVQIDSVTLTTDSGVNDHDNVTNATRPSFEIATPDDVTSVLVLSMA
;
A
#
# COMPACT_ATOMS: atom_id res chain seq x y z
N MET A 1 -61.82 0.68 25.45
CA MET A 1 -61.19 -0.04 24.31
C MET A 1 -60.00 0.76 23.84
N VAL A 2 -58.86 0.11 23.58
CA VAL A 2 -57.68 0.74 22.96
C VAL A 2 -57.63 0.28 21.50
N THR A 3 -57.40 1.20 20.58
CA THR A 3 -57.28 0.89 19.16
C THR A 3 -55.86 1.24 18.70
N ILE A 4 -55.17 0.27 18.11
CA ILE A 4 -53.86 0.44 17.49
C ILE A 4 -54.03 0.05 16.02
N ASP A 5 -53.85 1.01 15.12
CA ASP A 5 -53.96 0.81 13.67
C ASP A 5 -55.26 0.07 13.24
N GLY A 6 -56.39 0.47 13.83
CA GLY A 6 -57.69 -0.14 13.55
C GLY A 6 -57.98 -1.46 14.27
N HIS A 7 -57.00 -2.07 14.93
CA HIS A 7 -57.19 -3.25 15.77
C HIS A 7 -57.60 -2.86 17.18
N ASN A 8 -58.68 -3.48 17.67
CA ASN A 8 -59.27 -3.18 18.96
C ASN A 8 -58.82 -4.15 20.05
N TYR A 9 -58.45 -3.59 21.19
CA TYR A 9 -57.99 -4.32 22.35
C TYR A 9 -58.73 -3.87 23.62
N ASN A 10 -58.90 -4.80 24.54
CA ASN A 10 -59.49 -4.52 25.84
C ASN A 10 -58.42 -4.01 26.81
N ALA A 11 -58.71 -2.89 27.47
CA ALA A 11 -57.93 -2.42 28.61
C ALA A 11 -58.46 -3.05 29.90
N THR A 12 -57.58 -3.23 30.87
CA THR A 12 -57.90 -3.77 32.20
C THR A 12 -58.01 -2.62 33.20
N LYS A 13 -59.03 -2.64 34.06
CA LYS A 13 -59.18 -1.65 35.12
C LYS A 13 -58.19 -1.94 36.25
N VAL A 14 -57.37 -0.95 36.61
CA VAL A 14 -56.35 -1.06 37.67
C VAL A 14 -56.48 0.13 38.62
N GLY A 15 -56.95 -0.12 39.83
CA GLY A 15 -57.24 0.93 40.82
C GLY A 15 -58.25 1.96 40.27
N ALA A 16 -57.86 3.22 40.30
CA ALA A 16 -58.66 4.33 39.74
C ALA A 16 -58.53 4.49 38.22
N GLY A 17 -57.57 3.81 37.58
CA GLY A 17 -57.25 3.97 36.16
C GLY A 17 -57.52 2.72 35.32
N TRP A 18 -57.06 2.79 34.08
CA TRP A 18 -57.08 1.68 33.11
C TRP A 18 -55.68 1.49 32.56
N GLN A 19 -55.29 0.24 32.35
CA GLN A 19 -54.00 -0.15 31.77
C GLN A 19 -54.24 -1.06 30.57
N PHE A 20 -53.41 -0.92 29.55
CA PHE A 20 -53.37 -1.83 28.42
C PHE A 20 -51.92 -2.20 28.13
N THR A 21 -51.69 -3.50 27.93
CA THR A 21 -50.42 -4.04 27.45
C THR A 21 -50.76 -5.00 26.31
N PRO A 22 -50.18 -4.83 25.12
CA PRO A 22 -50.35 -5.79 24.03
C PRO A 22 -49.93 -7.20 24.47
N GLY A 23 -50.69 -8.22 24.05
CA GLY A 23 -50.36 -9.62 24.37
C GLY A 23 -49.16 -10.17 23.60
N ASN A 24 -48.86 -9.60 22.44
CA ASN A 24 -47.71 -9.92 21.59
C ASN A 24 -46.89 -8.64 21.37
N ALA A 25 -45.61 -8.81 21.02
CA ALA A 25 -44.80 -7.71 20.50
C ALA A 25 -45.49 -7.10 19.26
N ILE A 26 -45.48 -5.78 19.21
CA ILE A 26 -45.91 -5.04 18.02
C ILE A 26 -44.63 -4.83 17.18
N PRO A 27 -44.65 -5.13 15.87
CA PRO A 27 -43.51 -4.88 15.01
C PRO A 27 -43.08 -3.41 14.98
N ASP A 28 -41.87 -3.16 14.49
CA ASP A 28 -41.39 -1.80 14.30
C ASP A 28 -42.25 -1.06 13.27
N GLY A 29 -42.52 0.21 13.54
CA GLY A 29 -43.40 1.03 12.74
C GLY A 29 -43.99 2.24 13.46
N SER A 30 -44.69 3.06 12.69
CA SER A 30 -45.44 4.21 13.20
C SER A 30 -46.91 3.86 13.39
N TYR A 31 -47.42 4.11 14.58
CA TYR A 31 -48.78 3.75 15.01
C TYR A 31 -49.53 4.97 15.54
N ASN A 32 -50.84 5.00 15.30
CA ASN A 32 -51.75 5.95 15.95
C ASN A 32 -52.62 5.20 16.95
N ILE A 33 -52.45 5.52 18.24
CA ILE A 33 -53.21 4.90 19.32
C ILE A 33 -54.40 5.79 19.68
N THR A 34 -55.61 5.23 19.70
CA THR A 34 -56.79 5.90 20.25
C THR A 34 -57.41 5.10 21.37
N VAL A 35 -58.11 5.80 22.27
CA VAL A 35 -58.86 5.17 23.36
C VAL A 35 -60.32 5.58 23.25
N THR A 36 -61.20 4.59 23.22
CA THR A 36 -62.66 4.79 23.27
C THR A 36 -63.18 4.35 24.62
N VAL A 37 -63.93 5.23 25.28
CA VAL A 37 -64.61 4.98 26.57
C VAL A 37 -66.11 4.97 26.36
N GLU A 38 -66.82 4.23 27.22
CA GLU A 38 -68.27 4.16 27.27
C GLU A 38 -68.72 4.34 28.73
N ASP A 39 -69.72 5.19 28.97
CA ASP A 39 -70.29 5.37 30.30
C ASP A 39 -71.42 4.35 30.60
N LYS A 40 -71.94 4.36 31.83
CA LYS A 40 -73.03 3.43 32.22
C LYS A 40 -74.35 3.66 31.49
N ALA A 41 -74.52 4.82 30.86
CA ALA A 41 -75.70 5.16 30.06
C ALA A 41 -75.51 4.82 28.57
N GLY A 42 -74.34 4.31 28.18
CA GLY A 42 -74.00 3.93 26.80
C GLY A 42 -73.46 5.08 25.95
N ASN A 43 -73.13 6.23 26.53
CA ASN A 43 -72.50 7.32 25.78
C ASN A 43 -71.03 6.99 25.53
N THR A 44 -70.56 7.17 24.30
CA THR A 44 -69.16 6.92 23.93
C THR A 44 -68.39 8.20 23.61
N ALA A 45 -67.08 8.17 23.87
CA ALA A 45 -66.15 9.20 23.44
C ALA A 45 -64.81 8.58 23.05
N THR A 46 -64.18 9.10 22.01
CA THR A 46 -62.86 8.66 21.53
C THR A 46 -61.83 9.77 21.68
N SER A 47 -60.62 9.43 22.13
CA SER A 47 -59.52 10.37 22.25
C SER A 47 -59.06 10.89 20.89
N LYS A 48 -58.28 11.98 20.90
CA LYS A 48 -57.41 12.29 19.75
C LYS A 48 -56.38 11.16 19.55
N PRO A 49 -55.93 10.89 18.32
CA PRO A 49 -54.82 9.96 18.07
C PRO A 49 -53.55 10.39 18.80
N LEU A 50 -52.88 9.43 19.43
CA LEU A 50 -51.53 9.55 19.97
C LEU A 50 -50.57 8.85 18.99
N PRO A 51 -49.70 9.59 18.29
CA PRO A 51 -48.66 8.98 17.47
C PRO A 51 -47.60 8.31 18.37
N VAL A 52 -47.24 7.08 18.03
CA VAL A 52 -46.22 6.27 18.70
C VAL A 52 -45.37 5.60 17.64
N VAL A 53 -44.05 5.66 17.78
CA VAL A 53 -43.12 4.89 16.95
C VAL A 53 -42.58 3.75 17.81
N ILE A 54 -42.58 2.54 17.25
CA ILE A 54 -41.90 1.38 17.80
C ILE A 54 -40.69 1.15 16.92
N ASP A 55 -39.53 1.13 17.55
CA ASP A 55 -38.24 0.94 16.93
C ASP A 55 -37.39 0.14 17.92
N THR A 56 -36.91 -1.02 17.48
CA THR A 56 -36.15 -1.96 18.29
C THR A 56 -34.74 -2.20 17.76
N THR A 57 -34.29 -1.42 16.77
CA THR A 57 -33.02 -1.66 16.08
C THR A 57 -32.23 -0.38 15.87
N ALA A 58 -30.94 -0.42 16.20
CA ALA A 58 -29.96 0.54 15.73
C ALA A 58 -29.10 -0.13 14.65
N GLU A 59 -28.70 0.62 13.60
CA GLU A 59 -27.93 0.09 12.48
C GLU A 59 -26.71 0.96 12.14
N ILE A 60 -25.58 0.27 11.93
CA ILE A 60 -24.38 0.83 11.32
C ILE A 60 -24.34 0.27 9.89
N GLU A 61 -24.40 1.15 8.89
CA GLU A 61 -24.46 0.75 7.48
C GLU A 61 -23.06 0.41 6.95
N SER A 62 -22.05 1.18 7.37
CA SER A 62 -20.65 0.89 7.04
C SER A 62 -19.66 1.62 7.93
N VAL A 63 -18.50 1.00 8.11
CA VAL A 63 -17.29 1.60 8.69
C VAL A 63 -16.15 1.41 7.68
N THR A 64 -15.53 2.51 7.25
CA THR A 64 -14.49 2.49 6.21
C THR A 64 -13.24 3.22 6.65
N LEU A 65 -12.07 2.66 6.34
CA LEU A 65 -10.80 3.37 6.42
C LEU A 65 -10.69 4.31 5.20
N VAL A 66 -10.75 5.61 5.42
CA VAL A 66 -10.71 6.62 4.35
C VAL A 66 -9.29 6.84 3.84
N THR A 67 -8.30 6.62 4.71
CA THR A 67 -6.87 6.77 4.39
C THR A 67 -6.22 5.44 4.01
N ASP A 68 -6.99 4.48 3.48
CA ASP A 68 -6.42 3.23 2.95
C ASP A 68 -5.43 3.56 1.81
N SER A 69 -4.29 2.87 1.75
CA SER A 69 -3.22 3.25 0.83
C SER A 69 -2.40 2.07 0.35
N GLY A 70 -1.85 2.19 -0.86
CA GLY A 70 -1.03 1.16 -1.46
C GLY A 70 -1.75 0.49 -2.61
N ASP A 71 -1.67 -0.83 -2.69
CA ASP A 71 -2.13 -1.59 -3.86
C ASP A 71 -3.64 -1.79 -3.92
N SER A 72 -4.28 -1.71 -2.76
CA SER A 72 -5.72 -1.93 -2.57
C SER A 72 -6.29 -0.76 -1.79
N ASP A 73 -7.51 -0.38 -2.15
CA ASP A 73 -8.31 0.67 -1.51
C ASP A 73 -9.38 0.08 -0.58
N VAL A 74 -9.30 -1.23 -0.30
CA VAL A 74 -10.27 -1.98 0.52
C VAL A 74 -9.63 -3.04 1.45
N ASP A 75 -8.31 -3.12 1.55
CA ASP A 75 -7.64 -4.11 2.40
C ASP A 75 -7.36 -3.60 3.82
N ASN A 76 -7.61 -2.31 4.06
CA ASN A 76 -7.40 -1.62 5.32
C ASN A 76 -5.93 -1.65 5.78
N ILE A 77 -4.99 -1.51 4.85
CA ILE A 77 -3.56 -1.40 5.10
C ILE A 77 -3.12 0.02 4.72
N THR A 78 -2.51 0.74 5.65
CA THR A 78 -2.17 2.14 5.40
C THR A 78 -0.80 2.54 5.93
N LYS A 79 -0.12 3.41 5.20
CA LYS A 79 1.07 4.13 5.68
C LYS A 79 0.76 5.41 6.47
N VAL A 80 -0.51 5.68 6.73
CA VAL A 80 -0.95 6.87 7.47
C VAL A 80 -1.08 6.52 8.94
N ASP A 81 -0.10 6.93 9.77
CA ASP A 81 -0.06 6.67 11.22
C ASP A 81 -1.18 7.36 12.03
N LYS A 82 -1.91 8.30 11.42
CA LYS A 82 -3.11 8.96 11.96
C LYS A 82 -4.28 8.77 11.00
N PRO A 83 -4.83 7.55 10.92
CA PRO A 83 -5.84 7.24 9.92
C PRO A 83 -7.14 8.02 10.14
N GLN A 84 -7.91 8.16 9.06
CA GLN A 84 -9.26 8.69 9.08
C GLN A 84 -10.26 7.59 8.75
N PHE A 85 -11.40 7.62 9.44
CA PHE A 85 -12.49 6.68 9.21
C PHE A 85 -13.80 7.43 8.91
N SER A 86 -14.63 6.83 8.07
CA SER A 86 -16.00 7.27 7.80
C SER A 86 -16.96 6.19 8.26
N ILE A 87 -17.90 6.60 9.12
CA ILE A 87 -19.00 5.76 9.61
C ILE A 87 -20.29 6.29 9.01
N VAL A 88 -21.06 5.39 8.40
CA VAL A 88 -22.41 5.65 7.90
C VAL A 88 -23.38 4.84 8.76
N THR A 89 -24.47 5.49 9.17
CA THR A 89 -25.47 4.93 10.08
C THR A 89 -26.86 5.26 9.58
N ALA A 90 -27.87 4.55 10.09
CA ALA A 90 -29.25 4.96 9.92
C ALA A 90 -29.51 6.41 10.41
N ASP A 91 -30.56 7.02 9.86
CA ASP A 91 -30.86 8.45 10.06
C ASP A 91 -31.24 8.82 11.50
N ASP A 92 -31.82 7.87 12.24
CA ASP A 92 -32.27 8.00 13.62
C ASP A 92 -31.16 7.79 14.67
N ILE A 93 -29.93 7.48 14.25
CA ILE A 93 -28.77 7.49 15.13
C ILE A 93 -28.52 8.90 15.68
N THR A 94 -28.45 8.99 17.01
CA THR A 94 -28.27 10.25 17.74
C THR A 94 -26.89 10.37 18.37
N HIS A 95 -26.27 9.24 18.72
CA HIS A 95 -24.95 9.19 19.33
C HIS A 95 -24.06 8.19 18.61
N VAL A 96 -22.82 8.58 18.32
CA VAL A 96 -21.78 7.71 17.79
C VAL A 96 -20.51 7.97 18.57
N ARG A 97 -19.93 6.90 19.09
CA ARG A 97 -18.66 6.95 19.78
C ARG A 97 -17.75 5.82 19.34
N VAL A 98 -16.45 6.08 19.42
CA VAL A 98 -15.42 5.16 18.93
C VAL A 98 -14.29 4.99 19.93
N LYS A 99 -13.55 3.89 19.79
CA LYS A 99 -12.25 3.72 20.44
C LYS A 99 -11.32 2.83 19.61
N ILE A 100 -10.03 3.13 19.68
CA ILE A 100 -8.97 2.31 19.09
C ILE A 100 -8.49 1.29 20.12
N ASP A 101 -8.25 0.05 19.69
CA ASP A 101 -7.61 -1.02 20.48
C ASP A 101 -8.22 -1.24 21.87
N ASN A 102 -9.54 -1.13 21.94
CA ASN A 102 -10.30 -1.26 23.18
C ASN A 102 -9.79 -0.33 24.30
N ALA A 103 -9.29 0.86 23.94
CA ALA A 103 -8.90 1.90 24.90
C ALA A 103 -10.01 2.19 25.92
N ALA A 104 -9.63 2.59 27.13
CA ALA A 104 -10.60 2.78 28.22
C ALA A 104 -11.60 3.91 27.96
N ASN A 105 -11.19 4.95 27.23
CA ASN A 105 -11.99 6.13 26.96
C ASN A 105 -12.65 6.02 25.58
N TRP A 106 -13.93 6.36 25.54
CA TRP A 106 -14.67 6.58 24.30
C TRP A 106 -14.45 8.00 23.77
N ILE A 107 -14.45 8.13 22.45
CA ILE A 107 -14.42 9.41 21.74
C ILE A 107 -15.78 9.60 21.09
N GLU A 108 -16.53 10.60 21.54
CA GLU A 108 -17.80 10.99 20.92
C GLU A 108 -17.56 11.71 19.59
N LEU A 109 -18.31 11.34 18.56
CA LEU A 109 -18.27 11.98 17.25
C LEU A 109 -19.42 12.97 17.09
N THR A 110 -19.28 13.86 16.11
CA THR A 110 -20.35 14.79 15.70
C THR A 110 -20.70 14.52 14.24
N LYS A 111 -21.99 14.40 13.92
CA LYS A 111 -22.47 14.12 12.56
C LYS A 111 -22.10 15.30 11.65
N GLY A 112 -21.46 14.99 10.53
CA GLY A 112 -21.17 15.98 9.48
C GLY A 112 -22.46 16.43 8.78
N GLY A 113 -22.38 17.57 8.07
CA GLY A 113 -23.51 18.10 7.30
C GLY A 113 -23.92 17.24 6.10
N ASP A 114 -23.09 16.27 5.71
CA ASP A 114 -23.33 15.26 4.68
C ASP A 114 -23.94 13.96 5.24
N GLY A 115 -24.25 13.92 6.54
CA GLY A 115 -24.85 12.75 7.20
C GLY A 115 -23.85 11.69 7.64
N ARG A 116 -22.55 11.84 7.35
CA ARG A 116 -21.51 10.89 7.76
C ARG A 116 -20.87 11.29 9.08
N TRP A 117 -20.36 10.32 9.82
CA TRP A 117 -19.56 10.55 11.00
C TRP A 117 -18.10 10.30 10.66
N ILE A 118 -17.27 11.34 10.81
CA ILE A 118 -15.83 11.25 10.52
C ILE A 118 -15.05 11.15 11.82
N PHE A 119 -14.19 10.15 11.91
CA PHE A 119 -13.23 10.01 12.99
C PHE A 119 -11.80 10.20 12.47
N ASN A 120 -11.07 11.15 13.07
CA ASN A 120 -9.65 11.37 12.81
C ASN A 120 -8.86 10.92 14.05
N VAL A 121 -7.92 10.00 13.87
CA VAL A 121 -7.06 9.57 14.98
C VAL A 121 -6.12 10.73 15.35
N GLY A 122 -6.18 11.17 16.62
CA GLY A 122 -5.46 12.37 17.07
C GLY A 122 -3.95 12.19 17.27
N SER A 123 -3.52 10.97 17.58
CA SER A 123 -2.13 10.61 17.88
C SER A 123 -1.64 9.54 16.92
N ALA A 124 -0.36 9.59 16.55
CA ALA A 124 0.23 8.56 15.72
C ALA A 124 0.14 7.21 16.44
N LEU A 125 -0.36 6.21 15.72
CA LEU A 125 -0.39 4.83 16.14
C LEU A 125 0.90 4.13 15.66
N PRO A 126 1.45 3.18 16.43
CA PRO A 126 2.61 2.41 16.00
C PRO A 126 2.27 1.50 14.81
N ASP A 127 3.28 0.97 14.13
CA ASP A 127 3.03 -0.05 13.11
C ASP A 127 2.44 -1.33 13.73
N GLY A 128 1.61 -2.00 12.94
CA GLY A 128 0.96 -3.25 13.29
C GLY A 128 -0.56 -3.22 13.13
N LYS A 129 -1.19 -4.26 13.66
CA LYS A 129 -2.63 -4.45 13.58
C LYS A 129 -3.34 -3.66 14.67
N HIS A 130 -4.42 -2.99 14.28
CA HIS A 130 -5.27 -2.19 15.13
C HIS A 130 -6.75 -2.51 14.91
N THR A 131 -7.58 -2.04 15.84
CA THR A 131 -9.03 -2.16 15.78
C THR A 131 -9.71 -0.82 16.05
N LEU A 132 -10.72 -0.50 15.26
CA LEU A 132 -11.68 0.57 15.55
C LEU A 132 -12.99 -0.08 15.99
N LEU A 133 -13.38 0.10 17.26
CA LEU A 133 -14.70 -0.25 17.74
C LEU A 133 -15.62 0.97 17.66
N VAL A 134 -16.73 0.83 16.95
CA VAL A 134 -17.80 1.81 16.80
C VAL A 134 -19.00 1.36 17.63
N ASP A 135 -19.61 2.29 18.37
CA ASP A 135 -20.82 2.09 19.17
C ASP A 135 -21.79 3.22 18.87
N VAL A 136 -23.03 2.86 18.54
CA VAL A 136 -24.07 3.81 18.14
C VAL A 136 -25.31 3.62 18.99
N THR A 137 -26.02 4.72 19.23
CA THR A 137 -27.31 4.73 19.90
C THR A 137 -28.33 5.54 19.10
N ASP A 138 -29.50 4.96 18.84
CA ASP A 138 -30.61 5.65 18.16
C ASP A 138 -31.46 6.53 19.09
N ILE A 139 -32.52 7.12 18.55
CA ILE A 139 -33.47 7.96 19.28
C ILE A 139 -34.39 7.16 20.23
N ALA A 140 -34.63 5.89 19.96
CA ALA A 140 -35.40 4.97 20.81
C ALA A 140 -34.55 4.38 21.96
N GLY A 141 -33.22 4.54 21.89
CA GLY A 141 -32.24 4.05 22.85
C GLY A 141 -31.70 2.65 22.51
N ASN A 142 -31.94 2.13 21.31
CA ASN A 142 -31.31 0.88 20.89
C ASN A 142 -29.83 1.12 20.58
N VAL A 143 -29.01 0.08 20.73
CA VAL A 143 -27.56 0.15 20.57
C VAL A 143 -27.06 -0.88 19.57
N ALA A 144 -26.05 -0.51 18.79
CA ALA A 144 -25.34 -1.41 17.89
C ALA A 144 -23.82 -1.16 17.96
N GLN A 145 -23.05 -2.19 17.66
CA GLN A 145 -21.59 -2.14 17.64
C GLN A 145 -21.02 -2.80 16.40
N GLU A 146 -19.95 -2.23 15.86
CA GLU A 146 -19.19 -2.78 14.75
C GLU A 146 -17.69 -2.60 14.99
N THR A 147 -16.88 -3.57 14.56
CA THR A 147 -15.42 -3.51 14.67
C THR A 147 -14.79 -3.58 13.29
N LEU A 148 -13.99 -2.57 12.94
CA LEU A 148 -13.12 -2.60 11.77
C LEU A 148 -11.69 -2.94 12.20
N GLN A 149 -11.09 -3.93 11.54
CA GLN A 149 -9.65 -4.22 11.68
C GLN A 149 -8.87 -3.49 10.60
N PHE A 150 -7.72 -2.93 10.96
CA PHE A 150 -6.82 -2.26 10.02
C PHE A 150 -5.37 -2.46 10.43
N THR A 151 -4.45 -2.24 9.50
CA THR A 151 -3.00 -2.33 9.74
C THR A 151 -2.34 -1.01 9.41
N ILE A 152 -1.49 -0.53 10.29
CA ILE A 152 -0.57 0.58 10.02
C ILE A 152 0.78 -0.01 9.68
N ASP A 153 1.33 0.44 8.56
CA ASP A 153 2.68 0.11 8.15
C ASP A 153 3.32 1.34 7.51
N THR A 154 4.17 2.00 8.29
CA THR A 154 4.91 3.20 7.86
C THR A 154 6.36 2.90 7.47
N THR A 155 6.73 1.63 7.41
CA THR A 155 8.12 1.22 7.33
C THR A 155 8.45 0.54 6.02
N LEU A 156 9.57 0.94 5.43
CA LEU A 156 10.15 0.26 4.29
C LEU A 156 11.67 0.49 4.30
N ARG A 157 12.45 -0.58 4.20
CA ARG A 157 13.91 -0.49 4.12
C ARG A 157 14.35 0.04 2.75
N GLU A 158 15.47 0.74 2.77
CA GLU A 158 16.12 1.19 1.53
C GLU A 158 16.70 -0.03 0.80
N PRO A 159 16.30 -0.28 -0.47
CA PRO A 159 16.82 -1.40 -1.24
C PRO A 159 18.27 -1.13 -1.64
N THR A 160 18.98 -2.19 -2.02
CA THR A 160 20.33 -2.10 -2.59
C THR A 160 20.35 -2.72 -3.98
N ILE A 161 21.20 -2.20 -4.86
CA ILE A 161 21.48 -2.82 -6.15
C ILE A 161 23.00 -2.83 -6.37
N VAL A 162 23.51 -3.97 -6.81
CA VAL A 162 24.94 -4.16 -7.12
C VAL A 162 25.07 -4.93 -8.43
N LEU A 163 26.18 -4.73 -9.14
CA LEU A 163 26.58 -5.62 -10.22
C LEU A 163 26.87 -7.02 -9.62
N ASP A 164 26.39 -8.08 -10.27
CA ASP A 164 26.75 -9.44 -9.86
C ASP A 164 28.28 -9.59 -9.94
N PRO A 165 28.98 -9.97 -8.85
CA PRO A 165 30.43 -10.07 -8.84
C PRO A 165 31.00 -11.06 -9.88
N THR A 166 30.20 -12.01 -10.36
CA THR A 166 30.59 -12.92 -11.44
C THR A 166 30.49 -12.28 -12.83
N HIS A 167 29.79 -11.16 -12.92
CA HIS A 167 29.65 -10.33 -14.11
C HIS A 167 30.50 -9.05 -14.04
N ASP A 168 31.14 -8.76 -12.91
CA ASP A 168 32.20 -7.76 -12.84
C ASP A 168 33.48 -8.37 -13.44
N THR A 169 33.81 -7.97 -14.67
CA THR A 169 34.83 -8.67 -15.47
C THR A 169 36.07 -7.84 -15.76
N GLY A 170 36.15 -6.66 -15.14
CA GLY A 170 37.34 -5.83 -15.05
C GLY A 170 38.46 -6.50 -14.28
N ASP A 171 39.48 -5.70 -14.00
CA ASP A 171 40.68 -6.17 -13.29
C ASP A 171 40.42 -6.39 -11.79
N ASP A 172 39.43 -5.69 -11.22
CA ASP A 172 38.92 -5.90 -9.86
C ASP A 172 37.48 -6.42 -9.91
N THR A 173 37.11 -7.32 -8.99
CA THR A 173 35.74 -7.87 -8.91
C THR A 173 34.74 -6.91 -8.25
N ASN A 174 35.14 -5.66 -8.05
CA ASN A 174 34.38 -4.62 -7.37
C ASN A 174 34.59 -3.22 -7.98
N ASP A 175 35.16 -3.12 -9.18
CA ASP A 175 35.33 -1.85 -9.89
C ASP A 175 34.11 -1.49 -10.75
N ASN A 176 33.12 -2.40 -10.87
CA ASN A 176 31.93 -2.26 -11.69
C ASN A 176 32.22 -2.07 -13.19
N LEU A 177 33.35 -2.59 -13.69
CA LEU A 177 33.74 -2.57 -15.09
C LEU A 177 33.45 -3.93 -15.73
N THR A 178 32.75 -3.95 -16.86
CA THR A 178 32.45 -5.23 -17.49
C THR A 178 32.33 -5.22 -19.01
N ARG A 179 32.82 -6.29 -19.63
CA ARG A 179 32.57 -6.60 -21.05
C ARG A 179 31.24 -7.28 -21.31
N ILE A 180 30.48 -7.62 -20.26
CA ILE A 180 29.18 -8.27 -20.40
C ILE A 180 28.12 -7.18 -20.58
N ASN A 181 27.72 -6.91 -21.83
CA ASN A 181 26.72 -5.89 -22.15
C ASN A 181 25.28 -6.24 -21.77
N LYS A 182 25.05 -7.41 -21.16
CA LYS A 182 23.81 -7.79 -20.47
C LYS A 182 24.14 -8.28 -19.06
N PRO A 183 24.62 -7.39 -18.18
CA PRO A 183 25.03 -7.80 -16.85
C PRO A 183 23.83 -8.26 -16.02
N VAL A 184 24.11 -9.09 -15.01
CA VAL A 184 23.15 -9.44 -13.97
C VAL A 184 23.37 -8.48 -12.82
N PHE A 185 22.29 -7.93 -12.29
CA PHE A 185 22.29 -7.13 -11.07
C PHE A 185 21.63 -7.91 -9.95
N ILE A 186 22.17 -7.79 -8.74
CA ILE A 186 21.60 -8.38 -7.53
C ILE A 186 20.90 -7.27 -6.75
N ILE A 187 19.63 -7.50 -6.42
CA ILE A 187 18.81 -6.58 -5.65
C ILE A 187 18.66 -7.15 -4.24
N GLY A 188 18.97 -6.32 -3.24
CA GLY A 188 18.99 -6.69 -1.83
C GLY A 188 18.16 -5.75 -0.97
N ASN A 189 18.05 -6.09 0.32
CA ASN A 189 17.30 -5.33 1.33
C ASN A 189 15.83 -5.06 0.97
N VAL A 190 15.22 -5.94 0.18
CA VAL A 190 13.80 -5.87 -0.16
C VAL A 190 12.99 -6.51 0.98
N ASP A 191 11.99 -5.79 1.48
CA ASP A 191 11.08 -6.29 2.52
C ASP A 191 10.07 -7.31 1.94
N ASN A 192 9.56 -8.18 2.80
CA ASN A 192 8.71 -9.30 2.38
C ASN A 192 7.34 -8.85 1.83
N ASP A 193 6.90 -7.67 2.25
CA ASP A 193 5.67 -6.99 1.88
C ASP A 193 5.86 -5.99 0.72
N VAL A 194 7.05 -5.95 0.09
CA VAL A 194 7.23 -5.25 -1.19
C VAL A 194 6.35 -5.88 -2.25
N SER A 195 5.52 -5.09 -2.91
CA SER A 195 4.63 -5.53 -3.98
C SER A 195 5.08 -5.09 -5.36
N HIS A 196 5.81 -3.98 -5.45
CA HIS A 196 6.30 -3.42 -6.71
C HIS A 196 7.81 -3.14 -6.64
N ILE A 197 8.52 -3.52 -7.70
CA ILE A 197 9.95 -3.25 -7.86
C ILE A 197 10.20 -2.70 -9.26
N VAL A 198 10.88 -1.57 -9.34
CA VAL A 198 11.25 -0.91 -10.60
C VAL A 198 12.74 -0.63 -10.60
N VAL A 199 13.47 -1.23 -11.54
CA VAL A 199 14.87 -0.90 -11.81
C VAL A 199 14.92 0.23 -12.83
N HIS A 200 15.73 1.25 -12.55
CA HIS A 200 15.96 2.39 -13.43
C HIS A 200 17.35 2.27 -14.04
N ILE A 201 17.48 2.32 -15.37
CA ILE A 201 18.77 2.39 -16.08
C ILE A 201 18.73 3.58 -17.04
N ASP A 202 19.60 4.57 -16.83
CA ASP A 202 19.69 5.79 -17.65
C ASP A 202 18.32 6.46 -17.92
N GLY A 203 17.45 6.46 -16.92
CA GLY A 203 16.09 7.00 -17.00
C GLY A 203 15.06 6.11 -17.70
N ARG A 204 15.37 4.83 -17.96
CA ARG A 204 14.39 3.82 -18.40
C ARG A 204 13.99 2.91 -17.25
N ASP A 205 12.71 2.58 -17.19
CA ASP A 205 12.13 1.79 -16.11
C ASP A 205 11.88 0.35 -16.53
N TYR A 206 12.25 -0.57 -15.64
CA TYR A 206 12.08 -2.01 -15.78
C TYR A 206 11.37 -2.56 -14.54
N THR A 207 10.10 -2.93 -14.70
CA THR A 207 9.35 -3.59 -13.63
C THR A 207 9.78 -5.05 -13.51
N ILE A 208 10.06 -5.50 -12.29
CA ILE A 208 10.34 -6.91 -12.00
C ILE A 208 9.34 -7.45 -10.97
N GLU A 209 9.04 -8.74 -11.07
CA GLU A 209 8.20 -9.43 -10.09
C GLU A 209 8.97 -9.66 -8.79
N ASN A 210 8.35 -9.40 -7.64
CA ASN A 210 8.89 -9.83 -6.36
C ASN A 210 8.66 -11.33 -6.18
N THR A 211 9.65 -12.15 -6.57
CA THR A 211 9.59 -13.60 -6.39
C THR A 211 9.85 -14.06 -4.95
N GLY A 212 10.21 -13.14 -4.05
CA GLY A 212 10.83 -13.46 -2.77
C GLY A 212 12.24 -14.06 -2.93
N GLY A 213 13.08 -13.92 -1.91
CA GLY A 213 14.45 -14.45 -1.90
C GLY A 213 15.47 -13.58 -2.63
N ASN A 214 16.43 -14.20 -3.32
CA ASN A 214 17.49 -13.49 -4.05
C ASN A 214 16.94 -12.90 -5.34
N LEU A 215 16.63 -11.61 -5.33
CA LEU A 215 16.15 -10.89 -6.50
C LEU A 215 17.32 -10.55 -7.41
N THR A 216 17.16 -10.86 -8.69
CA THR A 216 18.11 -10.52 -9.73
C THR A 216 17.41 -9.87 -10.90
N PHE A 217 18.13 -9.03 -11.62
CA PHE A 217 17.64 -8.36 -12.80
C PHE A 217 18.67 -8.43 -13.92
N THR A 218 18.21 -8.65 -15.16
CA THR A 218 19.04 -8.63 -16.37
C THR A 218 18.32 -7.80 -17.42
N PRO A 219 18.97 -6.77 -18.01
CA PRO A 219 18.38 -6.01 -19.10
C PRO A 219 17.97 -6.89 -20.28
N ASP A 220 16.78 -6.65 -20.84
CA ASP A 220 16.25 -7.39 -21.98
C ASP A 220 16.99 -7.06 -23.29
N GLN A 221 17.57 -5.85 -23.37
CA GLN A 221 18.44 -5.38 -24.44
C GLN A 221 19.88 -5.18 -23.94
N PRO A 222 20.89 -5.36 -24.80
CA PRO A 222 22.27 -5.05 -24.42
C PRO A 222 22.43 -3.55 -24.17
N LEU A 223 23.18 -3.21 -23.14
CA LEU A 223 23.67 -1.87 -22.86
C LEU A 223 24.81 -1.52 -23.85
N SER A 224 24.95 -0.25 -24.19
CA SER A 224 26.03 0.24 -25.05
C SER A 224 27.35 0.29 -24.28
N ASP A 225 28.48 0.45 -24.97
CA ASP A 225 29.72 0.79 -24.29
C ASP A 225 29.61 2.19 -23.63
N GLY A 226 30.26 2.36 -22.48
CA GLY A 226 30.30 3.58 -21.68
C GLY A 226 29.67 3.43 -20.29
N GLN A 227 29.50 4.59 -19.64
CA GLN A 227 29.00 4.70 -18.27
C GLN A 227 27.47 4.61 -18.22
N HIS A 228 26.96 3.81 -17.29
CA HIS A 228 25.53 3.62 -17.03
C HIS A 228 25.20 3.89 -15.57
N THR A 229 24.07 4.55 -15.32
CA THR A 229 23.58 4.82 -13.97
C THR A 229 22.33 3.98 -13.69
N ILE A 230 22.39 3.19 -12.61
CA ILE A 230 21.36 2.24 -12.23
C ILE A 230 20.86 2.55 -10.82
N SER A 231 19.55 2.47 -10.59
CA SER A 231 18.96 2.46 -9.25
C SER A 231 17.75 1.53 -9.21
N VAL A 232 17.26 1.21 -8.02
CA VAL A 232 16.04 0.42 -7.86
C VAL A 232 15.09 1.11 -6.88
N THR A 233 13.83 1.23 -7.26
CA THR A 233 12.74 1.69 -6.41
C THR A 233 11.86 0.50 -6.01
N VAL A 234 11.55 0.39 -4.72
CA VAL A 234 10.62 -0.60 -4.19
C VAL A 234 9.43 0.11 -3.51
N THR A 235 8.25 -0.47 -3.65
CA THR A 235 7.01 -0.04 -3.00
C THR A 235 6.35 -1.24 -2.33
N ASP A 236 5.92 -1.08 -1.08
CA ASP A 236 5.20 -2.12 -0.32
C ASP A 236 3.68 -2.03 -0.48
N ILE A 237 3.00 -3.04 0.07
CA ILE A 237 1.53 -3.15 0.03
C ILE A 237 0.82 -1.97 0.71
N ALA A 238 1.45 -1.30 1.68
CA ALA A 238 0.92 -0.10 2.34
C ALA A 238 1.20 1.18 1.53
N GLY A 239 1.98 1.07 0.46
CA GLY A 239 2.35 2.14 -0.44
C GLY A 239 3.54 2.97 0.04
N ASN A 240 4.33 2.53 1.02
CA ASN A 240 5.63 3.17 1.30
C ASN A 240 6.53 2.97 0.09
N THR A 241 7.47 3.89 -0.16
CA THR A 241 8.36 3.81 -1.32
C THR A 241 9.76 4.25 -0.95
N LYS A 242 10.76 3.49 -1.41
CA LYS A 242 12.18 3.77 -1.24
C LYS A 242 12.95 3.48 -2.52
N THR A 243 13.94 4.32 -2.79
CA THR A 243 14.87 4.16 -3.92
C THR A 243 16.28 3.95 -3.36
N SER A 244 17.03 3.02 -3.95
CA SER A 244 18.43 2.79 -3.59
C SER A 244 19.32 3.99 -3.92
N ALA A 245 20.52 4.00 -3.36
CA ALA A 245 21.63 4.75 -3.95
C ALA A 245 21.84 4.34 -5.43
N GLU A 246 22.38 5.27 -6.22
CA GLU A 246 22.78 5.00 -7.60
C GLU A 246 24.03 4.11 -7.64
N LEU A 247 23.99 3.10 -8.50
CA LEU A 247 25.11 2.27 -8.91
C LEU A 247 25.60 2.79 -10.27
N GLN A 248 26.87 3.18 -10.33
CA GLN A 248 27.55 3.47 -11.60
C GLN A 248 28.31 2.23 -12.06
N ILE A 249 28.14 1.87 -13.32
CA ILE A 249 28.91 0.81 -13.97
C ILE A 249 29.46 1.31 -15.31
N GLU A 250 30.52 0.67 -15.79
CA GLU A 250 31.06 0.90 -17.12
C GLU A 250 30.99 -0.38 -17.95
N ILE A 251 30.40 -0.28 -19.14
CA ILE A 251 30.41 -1.34 -20.13
C ILE A 251 31.54 -1.07 -21.12
N ASP A 252 32.44 -2.02 -21.27
CA ASP A 252 33.48 -1.97 -22.30
C ASP A 252 33.61 -3.32 -23.00
N THR A 253 33.02 -3.41 -24.19
CA THR A 253 33.03 -4.63 -25.01
C THR A 253 34.14 -4.67 -26.05
N GLN A 254 34.97 -3.63 -26.15
CA GLN A 254 35.89 -3.44 -27.26
C GLN A 254 37.33 -3.29 -26.79
N VAL A 255 38.25 -3.73 -27.64
CA VAL A 255 39.67 -3.43 -27.47
C VAL A 255 40.26 -3.25 -28.85
N GLN A 256 41.22 -2.33 -28.97
CA GLN A 256 41.93 -2.06 -30.22
C GLN A 256 43.44 -1.98 -29.98
N ILE A 257 44.20 -2.20 -31.05
CA ILE A 257 45.64 -1.96 -31.07
C ILE A 257 45.85 -0.71 -31.92
N ASP A 258 46.52 0.29 -31.37
CA ASP A 258 46.70 1.56 -32.08
C ASP A 258 47.73 1.41 -33.21
N SER A 259 48.89 0.83 -32.91
CA SER A 259 49.91 0.53 -33.93
C SER A 259 50.92 -0.52 -33.48
N VAL A 260 51.58 -1.15 -34.47
CA VAL A 260 52.78 -1.97 -34.28
C VAL A 260 53.82 -1.49 -35.29
N THR A 261 54.98 -1.06 -34.80
CA THR A 261 56.03 -0.46 -35.64
C THR A 261 57.34 -1.22 -35.46
N LEU A 262 58.02 -1.58 -36.56
CA LEU A 262 59.35 -2.17 -36.52
C LEU A 262 60.38 -1.08 -36.13
N THR A 263 61.04 -1.23 -34.99
CA THR A 263 62.05 -0.25 -34.53
C THR A 263 63.46 -0.55 -35.01
N THR A 264 63.67 -1.74 -35.58
CA THR A 264 64.96 -2.18 -36.15
C THR A 264 64.91 -2.30 -37.67
N ASP A 265 64.12 -1.47 -38.36
CA ASP A 265 64.13 -1.41 -39.82
C ASP A 265 65.55 -1.03 -40.31
N SER A 266 66.10 -1.83 -41.22
CA SER A 266 67.42 -1.62 -41.83
C SER A 266 67.40 -1.80 -43.34
N GLY A 267 66.20 -1.74 -43.93
CA GLY A 267 65.97 -1.75 -45.35
C GLY A 267 66.51 -0.48 -46.02
N VAL A 268 66.33 -0.40 -47.34
CA VAL A 268 66.69 0.81 -48.09
C VAL A 268 65.65 1.92 -47.87
N ASN A 269 64.45 1.56 -47.41
CA ASN A 269 63.37 2.48 -47.09
C ASN A 269 62.92 2.25 -45.64
N ASP A 270 63.04 3.29 -44.82
CA ASP A 270 62.90 3.30 -43.36
C ASP A 270 61.48 2.98 -42.84
N HIS A 271 60.55 2.61 -43.73
CA HIS A 271 59.15 2.29 -43.44
C HIS A 271 58.65 1.09 -44.26
N ASP A 272 59.54 0.30 -44.87
CA ASP A 272 59.16 -0.88 -45.65
C ASP A 272 59.12 -2.18 -44.82
N ASN A 273 59.47 -2.09 -43.53
CA ASN A 273 59.53 -3.20 -42.58
C ASN A 273 60.56 -4.28 -42.98
N VAL A 274 61.60 -3.92 -43.73
CA VAL A 274 62.69 -4.84 -44.10
C VAL A 274 63.86 -4.70 -43.13
N THR A 275 64.35 -5.82 -42.59
CA THR A 275 65.51 -5.76 -41.68
C THR A 275 66.47 -6.91 -41.85
N ASN A 276 67.76 -6.63 -41.66
CA ASN A 276 68.82 -7.63 -41.53
C ASN A 276 69.07 -8.05 -40.07
N ALA A 277 68.34 -7.46 -39.10
CA ALA A 277 68.43 -7.83 -37.70
C ALA A 277 67.81 -9.22 -37.48
N THR A 278 68.62 -10.17 -37.02
CA THR A 278 68.16 -11.54 -36.70
C THR A 278 67.35 -11.62 -35.40
N ARG A 279 67.20 -10.49 -34.70
CA ARG A 279 66.37 -10.29 -33.50
C ARG A 279 65.64 -8.95 -33.63
N PRO A 280 64.59 -8.87 -34.46
CA PRO A 280 63.88 -7.60 -34.68
C PRO A 280 63.22 -7.12 -33.39
N SER A 281 63.14 -5.79 -33.22
CA SER A 281 62.41 -5.15 -32.12
C SER A 281 61.21 -4.39 -32.65
N PHE A 282 60.15 -4.34 -31.85
CA PHE A 282 58.89 -3.70 -32.21
C PHE A 282 58.47 -2.76 -31.09
N GLU A 283 57.85 -1.65 -31.48
CA GLU A 283 57.08 -0.79 -30.60
C GLU A 283 55.59 -1.08 -30.83
N ILE A 284 54.85 -1.24 -29.74
CA ILE A 284 53.42 -1.52 -29.76
C ILE A 284 52.74 -0.38 -29.01
N ALA A 285 51.84 0.33 -29.67
CA ALA A 285 50.98 1.33 -29.06
C ALA A 285 49.58 0.74 -28.87
N THR A 286 49.02 0.95 -27.68
CA THR A 286 47.69 0.48 -27.29
C THR A 286 46.95 1.60 -26.56
N PRO A 287 45.62 1.54 -26.51
CA PRO A 287 44.83 2.38 -25.62
C PRO A 287 45.26 2.22 -24.15
N ASP A 288 44.92 3.23 -23.34
CA ASP A 288 45.33 3.33 -21.92
C ASP A 288 44.76 2.20 -21.04
N ASP A 289 43.64 1.60 -21.45
CA ASP A 289 42.93 0.52 -20.73
C ASP A 289 43.49 -0.89 -21.00
N VAL A 290 44.51 -1.03 -21.86
CA VAL A 290 45.12 -2.34 -22.14
C VAL A 290 46.05 -2.79 -21.01
N THR A 291 45.72 -3.93 -20.40
CA THR A 291 46.42 -4.45 -19.22
C THR A 291 47.48 -5.50 -19.53
N SER A 292 47.40 -6.14 -20.71
CA SER A 292 48.41 -7.10 -21.16
C SER A 292 48.54 -7.16 -22.69
N VAL A 293 49.77 -7.38 -23.15
CA VAL A 293 50.09 -7.60 -24.57
C VAL A 293 50.83 -8.92 -24.71
N LEU A 294 50.27 -9.84 -25.48
CA LEU A 294 50.89 -11.14 -25.77
C LEU A 294 51.45 -11.15 -27.20
N VAL A 295 52.78 -11.30 -27.32
CA VAL A 295 53.44 -11.49 -28.61
C VAL A 295 53.66 -12.99 -28.84
N LEU A 296 52.98 -13.55 -29.83
CA LEU A 296 53.16 -14.94 -30.24
C LEU A 296 54.25 -15.04 -31.31
N SER A 297 55.28 -15.84 -31.05
CA SER A 297 56.25 -16.20 -32.09
C SER A 297 55.62 -17.16 -33.09
N MET A 298 55.60 -16.80 -34.38
CA MET A 298 55.42 -17.81 -35.43
C MET A 298 56.77 -18.49 -35.68
N ALA A 299 56.79 -19.81 -35.54
CA ALA A 299 57.95 -20.66 -35.82
C ALA A 299 58.19 -20.82 -37.33
#